data_AF-A0AAU2SBZ5-F1
#
_entry.id   AF-A0AAU2SBZ5-F1
#
_cell.length_a   1.000
_cell.length_b   1.000
_cell.length_c   1.000
_cell.angle_alpha   90.00
_cell.angle_beta   90.00
_cell.angle_gamma   90.00
#
_symmetry.space_group_name_H-M   'P 1'
#
loop_
_entity.id
_entity.type
_entity.pdbx_description
1 polymer ?
#
loop_
_entity_poly.entity_id
_entity_poly.type
_entity_poly.pdbx_seq_one_letter_code
_entity_poly.pdbx_strand_id
1 'polypeptide(L)'
;MGERDRLVVDYGLLESSKTNLQDIKKALKGIDKHRADIHDIWGHQSIAGKMDDFVTNWDNYRRELLENVEDLGKQVETSLKSFEKLDLDLAKANEKKHGENGGN
;
A
#
# COMPACT_ATOMS: atom_id res chain seq x y z
N MET A 1 -4.26 -26.39 -28.71
CA MET A 1 -4.89 -25.69 -27.58
C MET A 1 -3.76 -25.05 -26.79
N GLY A 2 -3.41 -23.80 -27.11
CA GLY A 2 -2.15 -23.19 -26.66
C GLY A 2 -2.37 -21.82 -26.03
N GLU A 3 -1.61 -21.57 -24.97
CA GLU A 3 -1.19 -20.25 -24.45
C GLU A 3 -2.17 -19.30 -23.75
N ARG A 4 -3.44 -19.65 -23.48
CA ARG A 4 -4.38 -18.66 -22.92
C ARG A 4 -4.55 -18.56 -21.40
N ASP A 5 -3.95 -19.42 -20.57
CA ASP A 5 -4.26 -19.40 -19.12
C ASP A 5 -3.05 -19.59 -18.19
N ARG A 6 -1.86 -19.12 -18.58
CA ARG A 6 -0.77 -19.02 -17.60
C ARG A 6 -0.93 -17.69 -16.85
N LEU A 7 -1.56 -17.73 -15.68
CA LEU A 7 -1.52 -16.62 -14.73
C LEU A 7 -0.05 -16.39 -14.35
N VAL A 8 0.56 -15.39 -14.96
CA VAL A 8 1.89 -14.90 -14.58
C VAL A 8 1.66 -13.72 -13.66
N VAL A 9 1.97 -13.91 -12.38
CA VAL A 9 1.89 -12.84 -11.37
C VAL A 9 3.19 -12.05 -11.43
N ASP A 10 3.08 -10.74 -11.61
CA ASP A 10 4.22 -9.83 -11.50
C ASP A 10 4.46 -9.49 -10.01
N TYR A 11 5.26 -10.33 -9.36
CA TYR A 11 5.68 -10.13 -7.98
C TYR A 11 6.47 -8.82 -7.79
N GLY A 12 7.25 -8.40 -8.79
CA GLY A 12 8.02 -7.16 -8.73
C GLY A 12 7.12 -5.92 -8.70
N LEU A 13 6.02 -5.94 -9.47
CA LEU A 13 5.01 -4.88 -9.42
C LEU A 13 4.31 -4.83 -8.05
N LEU A 14 3.98 -5.98 -7.46
CA LEU A 14 3.34 -6.03 -6.13
C LEU A 14 4.27 -5.51 -5.03
N GLU A 15 5.54 -5.91 -5.05
CA GLU A 15 6.54 -5.45 -4.07
C GLU A 15 6.85 -3.96 -4.20
N SER A 16 7.01 -3.46 -5.44
CA SER A 16 7.22 -2.03 -5.67
C SER A 16 6.00 -1.21 -5.29
N SER A 17 4.79 -1.69 -5.59
CA SER A 17 3.54 -1.03 -5.17
C SER A 17 3.44 -0.95 -3.65
N LYS A 18 3.77 -2.03 -2.94
CA LYS A 18 3.81 -2.05 -1.47
C LYS A 18 4.79 -1.01 -0.92
N THR A 19 6.01 -0.96 -1.46
CA THR A 19 7.04 0.01 -1.05
C THR A 19 6.59 1.45 -1.30
N ASN A 20 6.07 1.74 -2.49
CA ASN A 20 5.58 3.06 -2.87
C ASN A 20 4.45 3.54 -1.95
N LEU A 21 3.48 2.66 -1.64
CA LEU A 21 2.38 2.99 -0.73
C LEU A 21 2.87 3.24 0.70
N GLN A 22 3.87 2.50 1.17
CA GLN A 22 4.50 2.76 2.47
C GLN A 22 5.19 4.13 2.50
N ASP A 23 5.86 4.54 1.44
CA ASP A 23 6.54 5.83 1.37
C ASP A 23 5.55 7.00 1.28
N ILE A 24 4.47 6.87 0.50
CA ILE A 24 3.36 7.83 0.47
C ILE A 24 2.77 7.99 1.88
N LYS A 25 2.52 6.87 2.58
CA LYS A 25 2.03 6.88 3.96
C LYS A 25 2.98 7.62 4.91
N LYS A 26 4.30 7.41 4.81
CA LYS A 26 5.28 8.13 5.64
C LYS A 26 5.24 9.64 5.35
N ALA A 27 5.20 10.02 4.09
CA ALA A 27 5.13 11.42 3.68
C ALA A 27 3.87 12.11 4.24
N LEU A 28 2.69 11.49 4.09
CA LEU A 28 1.43 12.03 4.61
C LEU A 28 1.41 12.14 6.14
N LYS A 29 2.11 11.26 6.86
CA LYS A 29 2.26 11.36 8.33
C LYS A 29 3.23 12.46 8.75
N GLY A 30 4.25 12.76 7.94
CA GLY A 30 5.28 13.75 8.26
C GLY A 30 4.79 15.21 8.22
N ILE A 31 3.76 15.50 7.45
CA ILE A 31 3.28 16.87 7.18
C ILE A 31 2.65 17.55 8.42
N ASP A 32 2.12 16.78 9.37
CA ASP A 32 1.43 17.29 10.57
C ASP A 32 2.36 18.13 11.48
N LYS A 33 3.65 17.78 11.52
CA LYS A 33 4.64 18.45 12.39
C LYS A 33 4.92 19.89 12.00
N HIS A 34 4.64 20.30 10.76
CA HIS A 34 4.98 21.64 10.28
C HIS A 34 3.87 22.68 10.55
N ARG A 35 2.65 22.24 10.90
CA ARG A 35 1.47 23.09 11.08
C ARG A 35 1.55 23.97 12.34
N ALA A 36 1.91 23.37 13.47
CA ALA A 36 1.87 24.04 14.77
C ALA A 36 2.85 25.23 14.84
N ASP A 37 3.96 25.15 14.09
CA ASP A 37 5.06 26.10 14.16
C ASP A 37 4.78 27.44 13.45
N ILE A 38 3.77 27.51 12.58
CA ILE A 38 3.54 28.67 11.69
C ILE A 38 2.32 29.53 12.06
N HIS A 39 1.50 29.10 13.02
CA HIS A 39 0.28 29.78 13.42
C HIS A 39 0.53 31.20 13.96
N ASP A 40 1.60 31.37 14.74
CA ASP A 40 1.96 32.66 15.36
C ASP A 40 2.47 33.72 14.36
N ILE A 41 2.74 33.32 13.11
CA ILE A 41 3.32 34.19 12.07
C ILE A 41 2.22 34.93 11.28
N TRP A 42 0.97 34.50 11.35
CA TRP A 42 -0.07 34.97 10.42
C TRP A 42 -0.54 36.41 10.63
N GLY A 43 -0.22 37.02 11.78
CA GLY A 43 -0.23 38.47 12.03
C GLY A 43 -1.59 39.19 12.02
N HIS A 44 -2.49 38.86 11.10
CA HIS A 44 -3.80 39.47 10.92
C HIS A 44 -4.92 38.44 11.09
N GLN A 45 -5.93 38.74 11.92
CA GLN A 45 -6.97 37.77 12.30
C GLN A 45 -7.75 37.18 11.12
N SER A 46 -8.00 37.96 10.06
CA SER A 46 -8.70 37.45 8.87
C SER A 46 -7.86 36.44 8.07
N ILE A 47 -6.52 36.59 8.09
CA ILE A 47 -5.60 35.65 7.45
C ILE A 47 -5.49 34.40 8.31
N ALA A 48 -5.36 34.58 9.63
CA ALA A 48 -5.33 33.46 10.57
C ALA A 48 -6.57 32.57 10.44
N GLY A 49 -7.78 33.15 10.39
CA GLY A 49 -9.01 32.37 10.20
C GLY A 49 -9.06 31.60 8.88
N LYS A 50 -8.60 32.20 7.78
CA LYS A 50 -8.54 31.49 6.48
C LYS A 50 -7.49 30.39 6.46
N MET A 51 -6.38 30.59 7.16
CA MET A 51 -5.37 29.56 7.32
C MET A 51 -5.88 28.43 8.21
N ASP A 52 -6.60 28.72 9.30
CA ASP A 52 -7.22 27.68 10.13
C ASP A 52 -8.21 26.81 9.36
N ASP A 53 -9.08 27.44 8.54
CA ASP A 53 -10.00 26.74 7.64
C ASP A 53 -9.23 25.83 6.66
N PHE A 54 -8.18 26.37 6.03
CA PHE A 54 -7.36 25.63 5.09
C PHE A 54 -6.70 24.43 5.77
N VAL A 55 -6.06 24.62 6.92
CA VAL A 55 -5.32 23.50 7.53
C VAL A 55 -6.25 22.47 8.14
N THR A 56 -7.44 22.86 8.62
CA THR A 56 -8.47 21.91 9.06
C THR A 56 -8.96 21.05 7.91
N ASN A 57 -9.27 21.66 6.76
CA ASN A 57 -9.67 20.92 5.56
C ASN A 57 -8.54 20.01 5.05
N TRP A 58 -7.32 20.53 4.99
CA TRP A 58 -6.15 19.76 4.60
C TRP A 58 -5.96 18.52 5.49
N ASP A 59 -6.09 18.68 6.80
CA ASP A 59 -5.94 17.59 7.75
C ASP A 59 -7.03 16.52 7.61
N ASN A 60 -8.28 16.92 7.31
CA ASN A 60 -9.36 15.98 6.96
C ASN A 60 -9.04 15.18 5.69
N TYR A 61 -8.74 15.86 4.59
CA TYR A 61 -8.42 15.18 3.32
C TYR A 61 -7.17 14.31 3.42
N ARG A 62 -6.17 14.74 4.20
CA ARG A 62 -4.95 13.96 4.46
C ARG A 62 -5.26 12.66 5.21
N ARG A 63 -6.15 12.70 6.20
CA ARG A 63 -6.61 11.48 6.91
C ARG A 63 -7.31 10.51 5.96
N GLU A 64 -8.25 11.00 5.17
CA GLU A 64 -8.96 10.16 4.18
C GLU A 64 -7.98 9.54 3.17
N LEU A 65 -7.03 10.33 2.66
CA LEU A 65 -6.00 9.82 1.75
C LEU A 65 -5.12 8.76 2.42
N LEU A 66 -4.75 8.98 3.69
CA LEU A 66 -3.96 8.03 4.45
C LEU A 66 -4.70 6.70 4.66
N GLU A 67 -5.99 6.74 4.99
CA GLU A 67 -6.84 5.55 5.11
C GLU A 67 -6.90 4.78 3.80
N ASN A 68 -7.15 5.46 2.68
CA ASN A 68 -7.18 4.85 1.35
C ASN A 68 -5.84 4.19 0.97
N VAL A 69 -4.71 4.85 1.26
CA VAL A 69 -3.37 4.30 1.01
C VAL A 69 -3.11 3.07 1.89
N GLU A 70 -3.55 3.08 3.14
CA GLU A 70 -3.42 1.94 4.05
C GLU A 70 -4.24 0.74 3.56
N ASP A 71 -5.48 0.97 3.12
CA ASP A 71 -6.34 -0.09 2.63
C ASP A 71 -5.86 -0.68 1.30
N LEU A 72 -5.40 0.16 0.38
CA LEU A 72 -4.77 -0.32 -0.86
C LEU A 72 -3.50 -1.13 -0.56
N GLY A 73 -2.70 -0.69 0.41
CA GLY A 73 -1.51 -1.42 0.86
C GLY A 73 -1.86 -2.82 1.40
N LYS A 74 -2.93 -2.94 2.21
CA LYS A 74 -3.42 -4.23 2.71
C LYS A 74 -3.88 -5.14 1.58
N GLN A 75 -4.55 -4.59 0.57
CA GLN A 75 -5.00 -5.38 -0.60
C GLN A 75 -3.80 -5.93 -1.38
N VAL A 76 -2.81 -5.09 -1.69
CA VAL A 76 -1.58 -5.53 -2.37
C VAL A 76 -0.84 -6.60 -1.57
N GLU A 77 -0.70 -6.43 -0.25
CA GLU A 77 -0.07 -7.43 0.61
C GLU A 77 -0.86 -8.75 0.66
N THR A 78 -2.19 -8.66 0.68
CA THR A 78 -3.06 -9.85 0.65
C THR A 78 -2.90 -10.60 -0.66
N SER A 79 -2.93 -9.90 -1.80
CA SER A 79 -2.70 -10.49 -3.12
C SER A 79 -1.33 -11.18 -3.20
N LEU A 80 -0.27 -10.51 -2.72
CA LEU A 80 1.08 -11.08 -2.67
C LEU A 80 1.11 -12.41 -1.91
N LYS A 81 0.61 -12.41 -0.66
CA LYS A 81 0.58 -13.62 0.19
C LYS A 81 -0.27 -14.73 -0.41
N SER A 82 -1.39 -14.40 -1.06
CA SER A 82 -2.26 -15.37 -1.71
C SER A 82 -1.54 -16.06 -2.87
N PHE A 83 -0.82 -15.31 -3.71
CA PHE A 83 -0.08 -15.88 -4.82
C PHE A 83 1.13 -16.71 -4.35
N GLU A 84 1.92 -16.21 -3.38
CA GLU A 84 3.02 -16.97 -2.77
C GLU A 84 2.55 -18.31 -2.21
N LYS A 85 1.39 -18.30 -1.52
CA LYS A 85 0.80 -19.53 -0.98
C LYS A 85 0.37 -20.49 -2.09
N LEU A 86 -0.27 -19.99 -3.14
CA LEU A 86 -0.68 -20.82 -4.27
C LEU A 86 0.52 -21.48 -4.96
N ASP A 87 1.61 -20.73 -5.16
CA ASP A 87 2.84 -21.27 -5.75
C ASP A 87 3.48 -22.34 -4.86
N LEU A 88 3.52 -22.14 -3.54
CA LEU A 88 4.02 -23.13 -2.57
C LEU A 88 3.18 -24.40 -2.55
N ASP A 89 1.85 -24.26 -2.56
CA ASP A 89 0.93 -25.40 -2.56
C ASP A 89 1.05 -26.20 -3.87
N LEU A 90 1.24 -25.52 -5.01
CA LEU A 90 1.50 -26.16 -6.30
C LEU A 90 2.84 -26.89 -6.33
N ALA A 91 3.91 -26.29 -5.80
CA ALA A 91 5.22 -26.91 -5.70
C ALA A 91 5.18 -28.22 -4.89
N LYS A 92 4.56 -28.17 -3.70
CA LYS A 92 4.37 -29.35 -2.84
C LYS A 92 3.56 -30.45 -3.50
N ALA A 93 2.48 -30.09 -4.21
CA ALA A 93 1.66 -31.07 -4.93
C ALA A 93 2.47 -31.76 -6.03
N ASN A 94 3.34 -31.03 -6.72
CA ASN A 94 4.19 -31.58 -7.77
C ASN A 94 5.31 -32.48 -7.21
N GLU A 95 5.94 -32.09 -6.09
CA GLU A 95 6.90 -32.93 -5.37
C GLU A 95 6.29 -34.25 -4.91
N LYS A 96 5.08 -34.22 -4.33
CA LYS A 96 4.37 -35.43 -3.90
C LYS A 96 4.09 -36.38 -5.07
N LYS A 97 3.64 -35.84 -6.21
CA LYS A 97 3.35 -36.62 -7.43
C LYS A 97 4.61 -37.25 -8.04
N HIS A 98 5.75 -36.59 -7.97
CA HIS A 98 7.02 -37.13 -8.45
C HIS A 98 7.67 -38.12 -7.47
N GLY A 99 7.46 -37.95 -6.15
CA GLY A 99 7.89 -38.91 -5.13
C GLY A 99 7.15 -40.25 -5.20
N GLU A 100 5.87 -40.26 -5.60
CA GLU A 100 5.07 -41.49 -5.77
C GLU A 100 5.39 -42.24 -7.08
N ASN A 101 5.86 -41.55 -8.14
CA ASN A 101 6.17 -42.16 -9.45
C ASN A 101 7.64 -42.62 -9.61
N GLY A 102 8.52 -42.37 -8.65
CA GLY A 102 9.94 -42.77 -8.67
C GLY A 102 10.24 -44.12 -8.00
N GLY A 103 9.23 -44.80 -7.48
CA GLY A 103 9.36 -46.12 -6.87
C GLY A 103 8.78 -47.22 -7.75
N ASN A 104 9.47 -47.58 -8.84
CA ASN A 104 9.33 -48.90 -9.48
C ASN A 104 10.62 -49.29 -10.21
#